data_AF-A0A1G0EYZ4-F1
#
_entry.id   AF-A0A1G0EYZ4-F1
#
_cell.length_a   1.000
_cell.length_b   1.000
_cell.length_c   1.000
_cell.angle_alpha   90.00
_cell.angle_beta   90.00
_cell.angle_gamma   90.00
#
_symmetry.space_group_name_H-M   'P 1'
#
loop_
_entity.id
_entity.type
_entity.pdbx_description
1 polymer ?
#
loop_
_entity_poly.entity_id
_entity_poly.type
_entity_poly.pdbx_seq_one_letter_code
_entity_poly.pdbx_strand_id
1 'polypeptide(L)'
;MQYLFRLSAIYVRHRRLALAFFCLLQAQAAVAGDLFHTDNADLYSRAFAVVPAAISGDTQLKFGDTPPNLRLRNSLIIGTGAALVAVYGSNNWWQSGFGGGFDTTNEGWFGSGTKFGGADKLGHAYINYAGVRLLTPLFESAGNNRDDSLSLALWSSLGIYTAVEVVDGFSHNWKFSPQDAIANVSGAVLGVALETHPGLDAMFDFRIDYRRSPRSPKFDPFGDYSAQKYLFVVKADGFASLRENSFLRYFEIAAGYGTGGYDTGGNHQRSTYAGLSLNLSRLLADDAYGGHMHATAFQRGTDRLFDLVQFPTIGYARRSLD
;
A
#
# COMPACT_ATOMS: atom_id res chain seq x y z
N MET A 1 41.34 -37.97 -14.44
CA MET A 1 41.14 -37.42 -13.07
C MET A 1 42.27 -36.42 -12.85
N GLN A 2 42.10 -35.13 -12.58
CA GLN A 2 40.99 -34.31 -12.11
C GLN A 2 41.21 -32.86 -12.61
N TYR A 3 40.10 -32.18 -12.87
CA TYR A 3 40.00 -30.73 -13.04
C TYR A 3 40.37 -30.01 -11.72
N LEU A 4 41.09 -28.89 -11.79
CA LEU A 4 41.11 -27.89 -10.72
C LEU A 4 40.89 -26.49 -11.29
N PHE A 5 39.73 -25.95 -10.92
CA PHE A 5 39.20 -24.63 -11.25
C PHE A 5 40.08 -23.49 -10.71
N ARG A 6 40.32 -22.47 -11.54
CA ARG A 6 40.71 -21.14 -11.07
C ARG A 6 39.45 -20.40 -10.59
N LEU A 7 39.39 -20.09 -9.30
CA LEU A 7 38.48 -19.09 -8.75
C LEU A 7 39.12 -17.71 -8.89
N SER A 8 38.59 -16.90 -9.80
CA SER A 8 38.84 -15.47 -9.87
C SER A 8 38.17 -14.78 -8.67
N ALA A 9 38.99 -14.17 -7.82
CA ALA A 9 38.55 -13.37 -6.68
C ALA A 9 37.83 -12.10 -7.15
N ILE A 10 36.53 -11.99 -6.86
CA ILE A 10 35.78 -10.74 -6.96
C ILE A 10 36.10 -9.94 -5.69
N TYR A 11 36.89 -8.88 -5.84
CA TYR A 11 37.27 -7.96 -4.76
C TYR A 11 36.04 -7.16 -4.31
N VAL A 12 35.64 -7.36 -3.05
CA VAL A 12 34.46 -6.76 -2.39
C VAL A 12 34.75 -5.28 -2.03
N ARG A 13 34.17 -4.34 -2.78
CA ARG A 13 34.23 -2.88 -2.51
C ARG A 13 33.08 -2.37 -1.61
N HIS A 14 32.16 -3.24 -1.18
CA HIS A 14 30.88 -2.84 -0.56
C HIS A 14 30.80 -2.95 0.96
N ARG A 15 31.91 -3.13 1.69
CA ARG A 15 31.87 -3.20 3.17
C ARG A 15 31.31 -1.93 3.83
N ARG A 16 31.41 -0.76 3.20
CA ARG A 16 30.83 0.50 3.73
C ARG A 16 29.32 0.62 3.51
N LEU A 17 28.79 0.04 2.43
CA LEU A 17 27.36 0.04 2.10
C LEU A 17 26.58 -0.99 2.91
N ALA A 18 27.16 -2.18 3.12
CA ALA A 18 26.60 -3.16 4.05
C ALA A 18 26.54 -2.57 5.46
N LEU A 19 27.59 -1.90 5.94
CA LEU A 19 27.54 -1.26 7.27
C LEU A 19 26.55 -0.09 7.34
N ALA A 20 26.40 0.75 6.32
CA ALA A 20 25.43 1.85 6.35
C ALA A 20 23.98 1.34 6.30
N PHE A 21 23.71 0.31 5.49
CA PHE A 21 22.43 -0.40 5.45
C PHE A 21 22.14 -1.12 6.77
N PHE A 22 23.13 -1.78 7.39
CA PHE A 22 22.99 -2.40 8.71
C PHE A 22 22.90 -1.38 9.86
N CYS A 23 23.49 -0.18 9.75
CA CYS A 23 23.32 0.88 10.74
C CYS A 23 21.92 1.52 10.64
N LEU A 24 21.37 1.66 9.43
CA LEU A 24 19.97 2.04 9.22
C LEU A 24 19.01 0.94 9.70
N LEU A 25 19.35 -0.34 9.50
CA LEU A 25 18.62 -1.48 10.07
C LEU A 25 18.73 -1.60 11.59
N GLN A 26 19.87 -1.23 12.19
CA GLN A 26 20.07 -1.27 13.65
C GLN A 26 19.41 -0.08 14.35
N ALA A 27 19.33 1.08 13.70
CA ALA A 27 18.44 2.16 14.13
C ALA A 27 16.97 1.72 14.03
N GLN A 28 16.64 0.83 13.09
CA GLN A 28 15.34 0.18 13.03
C GLN A 28 15.18 -0.97 14.03
N ALA A 29 16.21 -1.65 14.52
CA ALA A 29 16.04 -2.70 15.54
C ALA A 29 15.59 -2.13 16.90
N ALA A 30 16.07 -0.92 17.24
CA ALA A 30 15.62 -0.20 18.43
C ALA A 30 14.20 0.40 18.30
N VAL A 31 13.68 0.54 17.07
CA VAL A 31 12.34 1.06 16.78
C VAL A 31 11.35 -0.06 16.40
N ALA A 32 11.84 -1.18 15.86
CA ALA A 32 11.10 -2.39 15.50
C ALA A 32 10.76 -3.22 16.73
N GLY A 33 11.57 -3.16 17.79
CA GLY A 33 11.22 -3.73 19.10
C GLY A 33 9.96 -3.11 19.70
N ASP A 34 9.67 -1.83 19.39
CA ASP A 34 8.45 -1.13 19.80
C ASP A 34 7.33 -1.18 18.75
N LEU A 35 7.65 -1.45 17.48
CA LEU A 35 6.67 -1.59 16.38
C LEU A 35 6.07 -3.00 16.27
N PHE A 36 6.79 -4.04 16.67
CA PHE A 36 6.36 -5.44 16.55
C PHE A 36 6.66 -6.21 17.85
N HIS A 37 5.79 -6.05 18.84
CA HIS A 37 5.77 -6.99 19.96
C HIS A 37 5.33 -8.38 19.45
N THR A 38 6.06 -9.40 19.91
CA THR A 38 6.19 -10.76 19.35
C THR A 38 4.94 -11.64 19.29
N ASP A 39 3.78 -11.17 19.74
CA ASP A 39 2.65 -12.08 19.93
C ASP A 39 1.71 -12.17 18.71
N ASN A 40 1.80 -11.24 17.74
CA ASN A 40 1.00 -11.25 16.50
C ASN A 40 1.79 -10.98 15.21
N ALA A 41 3.13 -10.82 15.30
CA ALA A 41 4.00 -10.65 14.14
C ALA A 41 3.90 -11.84 13.17
N ASP A 42 3.53 -13.02 13.67
CA ASP A 42 3.39 -14.25 12.89
C ASP A 42 2.17 -14.20 11.93
N LEU A 43 1.12 -13.43 12.24
CA LEU A 43 -0.07 -13.36 11.38
C LEU A 43 0.15 -12.43 10.18
N TYR A 44 0.81 -11.29 10.43
CA TYR A 44 1.14 -10.31 9.39
C TYR A 44 2.37 -10.72 8.60
N SER A 45 3.39 -11.31 9.23
CA SER A 45 4.52 -11.88 8.50
C SER A 45 4.04 -12.97 7.55
N ARG A 46 3.02 -13.78 7.91
CA ARG A 46 2.41 -14.75 6.99
C ARG A 46 1.56 -14.09 5.91
N ALA A 47 0.80 -13.04 6.21
CA ALA A 47 0.04 -12.29 5.20
C ALA A 47 0.96 -11.60 4.17
N PHE A 48 2.10 -11.07 4.60
CA PHE A 48 3.11 -10.46 3.74
C PHE A 48 4.13 -11.46 3.14
N ALA A 49 4.36 -12.62 3.78
CA ALA A 49 5.20 -13.71 3.25
C ALA A 49 4.48 -14.60 2.23
N VAL A 50 3.17 -14.42 2.04
CA VAL A 50 2.42 -15.05 0.93
C VAL A 50 2.51 -14.21 -0.36
N VAL A 51 3.31 -13.14 -0.39
CA VAL A 51 3.86 -12.65 -1.67
C VAL A 51 4.90 -13.68 -2.11
N PRO A 52 4.67 -14.49 -3.15
CA PRO A 52 5.63 -15.50 -3.53
C PRO A 52 6.90 -14.81 -4.02
N ALA A 53 7.94 -14.83 -3.20
CA ALA A 53 9.32 -14.61 -3.62
C ALA A 53 9.78 -15.83 -4.42
N ALA A 54 9.20 -16.06 -5.62
CA ALA A 54 9.79 -16.85 -6.71
C ALA A 54 8.75 -17.08 -7.83
N ILE A 55 8.98 -16.45 -8.97
CA ILE A 55 9.24 -17.25 -10.19
C ILE A 55 10.60 -16.76 -10.71
N SER A 56 11.67 -17.20 -10.04
CA SER A 56 12.96 -17.36 -10.72
C SER A 56 12.92 -18.70 -11.43
N GLY A 57 12.66 -18.65 -12.72
CA GLY A 57 12.70 -19.81 -13.58
C GLY A 57 12.49 -19.30 -14.98
N ASP A 58 13.55 -19.29 -15.77
CA ASP A 58 13.53 -19.05 -17.21
C ASP A 58 12.62 -20.09 -17.89
N THR A 59 11.31 -19.87 -17.78
CA THR A 59 10.37 -20.44 -18.73
C THR A 59 10.15 -19.33 -19.71
N GLN A 60 10.86 -19.39 -20.84
CA GLN A 60 10.54 -18.58 -21.99
C GLN A 60 9.13 -18.96 -22.47
N LEU A 61 8.11 -18.42 -21.82
CA LEU A 61 6.77 -18.31 -22.37
C LEU A 61 6.94 -17.46 -23.62
N LYS A 62 6.65 -18.05 -24.78
CA LYS A 62 6.56 -17.30 -26.02
C LYS A 62 5.52 -16.21 -25.81
N PHE A 63 5.90 -14.96 -26.05
CA PHE A 63 4.97 -13.84 -26.10
C PHE A 63 3.81 -14.20 -27.03
N GLY A 64 2.59 -14.32 -26.50
CA GLY A 64 1.36 -14.56 -27.28
C GLY A 64 0.51 -15.77 -26.88
N ASP A 65 1.04 -16.76 -26.16
CA ASP A 65 0.25 -17.93 -25.76
C ASP A 65 -0.32 -17.75 -24.34
N THR A 66 -1.65 -17.86 -24.22
CA THR A 66 -2.34 -17.90 -22.91
C THR A 66 -1.76 -19.06 -22.08
N PRO A 67 -1.23 -18.83 -20.87
CA PRO A 67 -0.66 -19.92 -20.10
C PRO A 67 -1.74 -20.93 -19.72
N PRO A 68 -1.37 -22.23 -19.62
CA PRO A 68 -2.30 -23.24 -19.17
C PRO A 68 -2.87 -22.85 -17.79
N ASN A 69 -4.18 -22.98 -17.64
CA ASN A 69 -4.93 -22.67 -16.41
C ASN A 69 -5.01 -21.18 -16.01
N LEU A 70 -4.86 -20.22 -16.94
CA LEU A 70 -4.97 -18.79 -16.62
C LEU A 70 -6.26 -18.43 -15.86
N ARG A 71 -7.40 -19.01 -16.25
CA ARG A 71 -8.68 -18.82 -15.55
C ARG A 71 -8.60 -19.24 -14.08
N LEU A 72 -8.01 -20.41 -13.80
CA LEU A 72 -7.84 -20.89 -12.43
C LEU A 72 -6.91 -19.96 -11.64
N ARG A 73 -5.80 -19.51 -12.23
CA ARG A 73 -4.89 -18.55 -11.58
C ARG A 73 -5.59 -17.26 -11.22
N ASN A 74 -6.38 -16.70 -12.15
CA ASN A 74 -7.16 -15.49 -11.91
C ASN A 74 -8.20 -15.71 -10.81
N SER A 75 -8.95 -16.82 -10.86
CA SER A 75 -9.91 -17.18 -9.81
C SER A 75 -9.26 -17.35 -8.44
N LEU A 76 -8.05 -17.92 -8.37
CA LEU A 76 -7.31 -18.06 -7.11
C LEU A 76 -6.88 -16.71 -6.54
N ILE A 77 -6.41 -15.78 -7.37
CA ILE A 77 -6.05 -14.42 -6.94
C ILE A 77 -7.29 -13.71 -6.36
N ILE A 78 -8.38 -13.69 -7.12
CA ILE A 78 -9.64 -13.03 -6.72
C ILE A 78 -10.21 -13.68 -5.45
N GLY A 79 -10.33 -15.01 -5.47
CA GLY A 79 -10.91 -15.78 -4.37
C GLY A 79 -10.09 -15.66 -3.08
N THR A 80 -8.76 -15.66 -3.17
CA THR A 80 -7.89 -15.44 -2.01
C THR A 80 -8.06 -14.03 -1.45
N GLY A 81 -8.07 -13.00 -2.30
CA GLY A 81 -8.29 -11.62 -1.87
C GLY A 81 -9.65 -11.45 -1.16
N ALA A 82 -10.72 -11.96 -1.76
CA ALA A 82 -12.05 -11.94 -1.17
C ALA A 82 -12.12 -12.69 0.17
N ALA A 83 -11.49 -13.87 0.27
CA ALA A 83 -11.46 -14.66 1.49
C ALA A 83 -10.69 -13.95 2.61
N LEU A 84 -9.55 -13.32 2.31
CA LEU A 84 -8.78 -12.56 3.30
C LEU A 84 -9.59 -11.39 3.86
N VAL A 85 -10.27 -10.63 2.99
CA VAL A 85 -11.15 -9.53 3.42
C VAL A 85 -12.33 -10.05 4.23
N ALA A 86 -12.97 -11.14 3.82
CA ALA A 86 -14.07 -11.74 4.58
C ALA A 86 -13.64 -12.25 5.96
N VAL A 87 -12.48 -12.90 6.06
CA VAL A 87 -11.90 -13.34 7.34
C VAL A 87 -11.58 -12.15 8.23
N TYR A 88 -10.98 -11.09 7.67
CA TYR A 88 -10.71 -9.87 8.41
C TYR A 88 -11.99 -9.19 8.89
N GLY A 89 -12.98 -9.01 8.01
CA GLY A 89 -14.26 -8.37 8.34
C GLY A 89 -15.06 -9.15 9.37
N SER A 90 -15.08 -10.48 9.30
CA SER A 90 -15.69 -11.35 10.31
C SER A 90 -15.06 -11.15 11.69
N ASN A 91 -13.72 -11.01 11.73
CA ASN A 91 -12.97 -10.87 12.97
C ASN A 91 -12.88 -9.44 13.50
N ASN A 92 -13.30 -8.41 12.78
CA ASN A 92 -13.13 -7.01 13.22
C ASN A 92 -14.39 -6.15 13.06
N TRP A 93 -15.18 -6.37 12.03
CA TRP A 93 -16.34 -5.52 11.70
C TRP A 93 -17.66 -6.19 12.09
N TRP A 94 -17.85 -7.47 11.74
CA TRP A 94 -19.16 -8.14 11.80
C TRP A 94 -19.36 -9.06 13.01
N GLN A 95 -18.55 -8.92 14.06
CA GLN A 95 -18.64 -9.77 15.26
C GLN A 95 -19.99 -9.68 15.97
N SER A 96 -20.69 -8.55 15.83
CA SER A 96 -22.02 -8.37 16.41
C SER A 96 -23.10 -9.20 15.73
N GLY A 97 -22.83 -9.76 14.55
CA GLY A 97 -23.79 -10.48 13.73
C GLY A 97 -24.55 -9.60 12.74
N PHE A 98 -25.54 -10.22 12.09
CA PHE A 98 -26.32 -9.68 10.98
C PHE A 98 -27.82 -9.68 11.29
N GLY A 99 -28.52 -8.65 10.83
CA GLY A 99 -29.97 -8.53 10.87
C GLY A 99 -30.64 -9.08 9.60
N GLY A 100 -31.97 -9.12 9.63
CA GLY A 100 -32.78 -9.56 8.48
C GLY A 100 -33.10 -8.44 7.46
N GLY A 101 -32.73 -7.19 7.74
CA GLY A 101 -33.00 -6.03 6.88
C GLY A 101 -31.71 -5.39 6.36
N PHE A 102 -31.83 -4.66 5.25
CA PHE A 102 -30.74 -3.87 4.67
C PHE A 102 -30.88 -2.40 5.06
N ASP A 103 -29.91 -1.86 5.78
CA ASP A 103 -29.87 -0.48 6.24
C ASP A 103 -28.84 0.34 5.47
N THR A 104 -29.23 1.56 5.12
CA THR A 104 -28.36 2.58 4.52
C THR A 104 -28.22 3.75 5.48
N THR A 105 -27.06 4.38 5.51
CA THR A 105 -26.80 5.56 6.32
C THR A 105 -26.08 6.66 5.53
N ASN A 106 -26.19 7.88 6.00
CA ASN A 106 -25.36 8.99 5.56
C ASN A 106 -24.31 9.25 6.64
N GLU A 107 -23.08 8.84 6.40
CA GLU A 107 -21.99 9.01 7.38
C GLU A 107 -21.33 10.39 7.34
N GLY A 108 -21.69 11.21 6.35
CA GLY A 108 -21.03 12.46 6.05
C GLY A 108 -19.66 12.28 5.40
N TRP A 109 -18.90 13.36 5.37
CA TRP A 109 -17.56 13.43 4.78
C TRP A 109 -16.53 13.79 5.87
N PHE A 110 -15.67 14.76 5.61
CA PHE A 110 -14.59 15.20 6.50
C PHE A 110 -15.06 16.11 7.65
N GLY A 111 -16.21 15.82 8.28
CA GLY A 111 -16.76 16.61 9.38
C GLY A 111 -16.24 16.20 10.75
N SER A 112 -16.16 17.13 11.71
CA SER A 112 -15.73 16.79 13.09
C SER A 112 -16.74 15.88 13.81
N GLY A 113 -18.01 15.98 13.45
CA GLY A 113 -19.10 15.18 14.00
C GLY A 113 -19.33 13.83 13.31
N THR A 114 -18.53 13.44 12.31
CA THR A 114 -18.65 12.12 11.68
C THR A 114 -17.92 11.06 12.50
N LYS A 115 -18.31 9.79 12.34
CA LYS A 115 -17.85 8.67 13.18
C LYS A 115 -16.32 8.54 13.24
N PHE A 116 -15.63 8.81 12.12
CA PHE A 116 -14.17 8.71 12.01
C PHE A 116 -13.49 10.01 11.60
N GLY A 117 -14.22 11.14 11.70
CA GLY A 117 -13.74 12.43 11.22
C GLY A 117 -13.47 12.46 9.71
N GLY A 118 -14.03 11.52 8.94
CA GLY A 118 -13.81 11.37 7.49
C GLY A 118 -12.52 10.64 7.09
N ALA A 119 -11.72 10.10 8.02
CA ALA A 119 -10.55 9.30 7.68
C ALA A 119 -10.91 7.97 6.99
N ASP A 120 -12.04 7.39 7.38
CA ASP A 120 -12.70 6.26 6.72
C ASP A 120 -12.84 6.47 5.21
N LYS A 121 -13.32 7.64 4.76
CA LYS A 121 -13.45 7.95 3.32
C LYS A 121 -12.10 7.87 2.59
N LEU A 122 -11.01 8.27 3.23
CA LEU A 122 -9.68 8.13 2.65
C LEU A 122 -9.15 6.70 2.74
N GLY A 123 -9.57 5.92 3.73
CA GLY A 123 -9.27 4.48 3.80
C GLY A 123 -9.93 3.68 2.69
N HIS A 124 -11.22 3.89 2.46
CA HIS A 124 -11.97 3.31 1.36
C HIS A 124 -11.35 3.65 -0.01
N ALA A 125 -10.96 4.91 -0.20
CA ALA A 125 -10.23 5.32 -1.39
C ALA A 125 -8.83 4.68 -1.47
N TYR A 126 -8.05 4.72 -0.39
CA TYR A 126 -6.67 4.23 -0.39
C TYR A 126 -6.60 2.73 -0.64
N ILE A 127 -7.48 1.94 -0.02
CA ILE A 127 -7.43 0.49 -0.17
C ILE A 127 -7.80 0.04 -1.58
N ASN A 128 -8.72 0.75 -2.25
CA ASN A 128 -9.05 0.49 -3.64
C ASN A 128 -7.97 0.99 -4.61
N TYR A 129 -7.37 2.15 -4.33
CA TYR A 129 -6.18 2.62 -5.03
C TYR A 129 -5.05 1.58 -4.94
N ALA A 130 -4.66 1.18 -3.73
CA ALA A 130 -3.60 0.20 -3.48
C ALA A 130 -3.96 -1.17 -4.08
N GLY A 131 -5.24 -1.57 -4.00
CA GLY A 131 -5.75 -2.80 -4.59
C GLY A 131 -5.49 -2.87 -6.09
N VAL A 132 -5.85 -1.84 -6.86
CA VAL A 132 -5.52 -1.77 -8.29
C VAL A 132 -4.01 -1.86 -8.50
N ARG A 133 -3.25 -1.05 -7.79
CA ARG A 133 -1.79 -0.90 -7.93
C ARG A 133 -1.01 -2.18 -7.61
N LEU A 134 -1.52 -3.02 -6.71
CA LEU A 134 -0.89 -4.28 -6.31
C LEU A 134 -1.39 -5.47 -7.15
N LEU A 135 -2.68 -5.49 -7.51
CA LEU A 135 -3.25 -6.60 -8.25
C LEU A 135 -2.86 -6.57 -9.73
N THR A 136 -2.65 -5.40 -10.35
CA THR A 136 -2.26 -5.34 -11.77
C THR A 136 -0.98 -6.12 -12.07
N PRO A 137 0.17 -5.85 -11.41
CA PRO A 137 1.38 -6.65 -11.65
C PRO A 137 1.23 -8.12 -11.21
N LEU A 138 0.34 -8.42 -10.25
CA LEU A 138 0.05 -9.78 -9.84
C LEU A 138 -0.68 -10.56 -10.95
N PHE A 139 -1.68 -9.97 -11.60
CA PHE A 139 -2.36 -10.59 -12.75
C PHE A 139 -1.44 -10.67 -13.98
N GLU A 140 -0.53 -9.73 -14.18
CA GLU A 140 0.51 -9.84 -15.22
C GLU A 140 1.41 -11.04 -14.93
N SER A 141 1.83 -11.23 -13.68
CA SER A 141 2.64 -12.38 -13.27
C SER A 141 1.91 -13.72 -13.43
N ALA A 142 0.58 -13.72 -13.35
CA ALA A 142 -0.24 -14.89 -13.64
C ALA A 142 -0.27 -15.23 -15.15
N GLY A 143 0.09 -14.25 -15.98
CA GLY A 143 0.25 -14.33 -17.43
C GLY A 143 -0.88 -13.69 -18.24
N ASN A 144 -1.62 -12.75 -17.65
CA ASN A 144 -2.53 -11.88 -18.40
C ASN A 144 -1.71 -10.78 -19.11
N ASN A 145 -2.23 -10.23 -20.21
CA ASN A 145 -1.67 -8.99 -20.77
C ASN A 145 -1.98 -7.79 -19.84
N ARG A 146 -1.39 -6.64 -20.13
CA ARG A 146 -1.52 -5.42 -19.32
C ARG A 146 -2.97 -4.96 -19.13
N ASP A 147 -3.73 -4.87 -20.22
CA ASP A 147 -5.10 -4.34 -20.20
C ASP A 147 -6.04 -5.26 -19.44
N ASP A 148 -5.93 -6.58 -19.66
CA ASP A 148 -6.68 -7.59 -18.92
C ASP A 148 -6.30 -7.57 -17.43
N SER A 149 -5.01 -7.42 -17.10
CA SER A 149 -4.54 -7.37 -15.72
C SER A 149 -5.07 -6.15 -14.98
N LEU A 150 -5.10 -4.99 -15.65
CA LEU A 150 -5.64 -3.76 -15.08
C LEU A 150 -7.16 -3.87 -14.88
N SER A 151 -7.87 -4.41 -15.87
CA SER A 151 -9.32 -4.64 -15.77
C SER A 151 -9.65 -5.61 -14.63
N LEU A 152 -8.93 -6.74 -14.54
CA LEU A 152 -9.09 -7.69 -13.45
C LEU A 152 -8.79 -7.05 -12.10
N ALA A 153 -7.71 -6.28 -11.97
CA ALA A 153 -7.36 -5.57 -10.74
C ALA A 153 -8.45 -4.59 -10.29
N LEU A 154 -8.93 -3.75 -11.22
CA LEU A 154 -10.03 -2.80 -11.01
C LEU A 154 -11.29 -3.49 -10.50
N TRP A 155 -11.80 -4.47 -11.25
CA TRP A 155 -13.06 -5.11 -10.91
C TRP A 155 -12.96 -6.03 -9.70
N SER A 156 -11.80 -6.64 -9.45
CA SER A 156 -11.59 -7.44 -8.25
C SER A 156 -11.59 -6.56 -7.00
N SER A 157 -10.85 -5.46 -7.01
CA SER A 157 -10.81 -4.53 -5.88
C SER A 157 -12.20 -3.93 -5.61
N LEU A 158 -12.82 -3.34 -6.63
CA LEU A 158 -14.15 -2.74 -6.48
C LEU A 158 -15.21 -3.77 -6.11
N GLY A 159 -15.18 -4.96 -6.70
CA GLY A 159 -16.14 -6.02 -6.39
C GLY A 159 -16.04 -6.47 -4.94
N ILE A 160 -14.82 -6.67 -4.43
CA ILE A 160 -14.59 -7.05 -3.03
C ILE A 160 -15.10 -5.96 -2.09
N TYR A 161 -14.70 -4.70 -2.27
CA TYR A 161 -15.10 -3.63 -1.35
C TYR A 161 -16.57 -3.22 -1.50
N THR A 162 -17.16 -3.34 -2.69
CA THR A 162 -18.63 -3.21 -2.85
C THR A 162 -19.36 -4.29 -2.08
N ALA A 163 -18.85 -5.53 -2.09
CA ALA A 163 -19.43 -6.60 -1.28
C ALA A 163 -19.30 -6.32 0.21
N VAL A 164 -18.20 -5.72 0.67
CA VAL A 164 -18.06 -5.25 2.07
C VAL A 164 -19.16 -4.26 2.42
N GLU A 165 -19.38 -3.21 1.63
CA GLU A 165 -20.45 -2.21 1.89
C GLU A 165 -21.84 -2.86 1.94
N VAL A 166 -22.10 -3.82 1.03
CA VAL A 166 -23.38 -4.55 1.00
C VAL A 166 -23.54 -5.39 2.25
N VAL A 167 -22.49 -6.07 2.71
CA VAL A 167 -22.50 -6.86 3.94
C VAL A 167 -22.66 -5.95 5.16
N ASP A 168 -22.04 -4.77 5.17
CA ASP A 168 -22.24 -3.74 6.20
C ASP A 168 -23.71 -3.35 6.30
N GLY A 169 -24.40 -3.19 5.17
CA GLY A 169 -25.84 -2.92 5.12
C GLY A 169 -26.72 -3.96 5.81
N PHE A 170 -26.28 -5.21 5.95
CA PHE A 170 -27.00 -6.24 6.73
C PHE A 170 -26.49 -6.40 8.16
N SER A 171 -25.39 -5.75 8.54
CA SER A 171 -24.77 -5.92 9.84
C SER A 171 -25.47 -5.12 10.94
N HIS A 172 -25.29 -5.51 12.21
CA HIS A 172 -25.89 -4.78 13.32
C HIS A 172 -25.20 -3.43 13.65
N ASN A 173 -23.88 -3.33 13.44
CA ASN A 173 -23.08 -2.17 13.87
C ASN A 173 -22.64 -1.25 12.73
N TRP A 174 -22.73 -1.72 11.48
CA TRP A 174 -22.39 -0.98 10.27
C TRP A 174 -23.62 -0.91 9.37
N LYS A 175 -23.55 -0.06 8.35
CA LYS A 175 -24.63 0.19 7.41
C LYS A 175 -24.02 0.51 6.05
N PHE A 176 -24.75 0.26 4.97
CA PHE A 176 -24.30 0.65 3.65
C PHE A 176 -24.19 2.19 3.58
N SER A 177 -23.05 2.68 3.10
CA SER A 177 -22.76 4.10 3.00
C SER A 177 -22.47 4.48 1.54
N PRO A 178 -23.32 5.31 0.90
CA PRO A 178 -23.03 5.81 -0.44
C PRO A 178 -21.71 6.59 -0.52
N GLN A 179 -21.31 7.24 0.57
CA GLN A 179 -20.06 7.99 0.65
C GLN A 179 -18.84 7.05 0.60
N ASP A 180 -18.90 5.91 1.29
CA ASP A 180 -17.83 4.89 1.22
C ASP A 180 -17.79 4.22 -0.14
N ALA A 181 -18.95 3.92 -0.73
CA ALA A 181 -19.01 3.43 -2.11
C ALA A 181 -18.38 4.42 -3.12
N ILE A 182 -18.65 5.73 -2.97
CA ILE A 182 -18.01 6.76 -3.80
C ILE A 182 -16.50 6.82 -3.55
N ALA A 183 -16.06 6.72 -2.29
CA ALA A 183 -14.65 6.69 -1.94
C ALA A 183 -13.94 5.48 -2.56
N ASN A 184 -14.53 4.28 -2.46
CA ASN A 184 -14.04 3.05 -3.09
C ASN A 184 -13.82 3.26 -4.60
N VAL A 185 -14.82 3.79 -5.30
CA VAL A 185 -14.73 4.11 -6.74
C VAL A 185 -13.65 5.14 -7.03
N SER A 186 -13.58 6.22 -6.25
CA SER A 186 -12.59 7.30 -6.44
C SER A 186 -11.16 6.78 -6.31
N GLY A 187 -10.91 5.93 -5.32
CA GLY A 187 -9.64 5.25 -5.13
C GLY A 187 -9.24 4.35 -6.30
N ALA A 188 -10.15 3.50 -6.74
CA ALA A 188 -9.90 2.61 -7.88
C ALA A 188 -9.62 3.39 -9.17
N VAL A 189 -10.37 4.47 -9.42
CA VAL A 189 -10.15 5.37 -10.57
C VAL A 189 -8.77 6.03 -10.49
N LEU A 190 -8.35 6.51 -9.32
CA LEU A 190 -6.99 7.03 -9.14
C LEU A 190 -5.93 5.97 -9.44
N GLY A 191 -6.14 4.73 -8.97
CA GLY A 191 -5.25 3.61 -9.25
C GLY A 191 -5.12 3.34 -10.75
N VAL A 192 -6.25 3.28 -11.46
CA VAL A 192 -6.29 3.13 -12.92
C VAL A 192 -5.61 4.29 -13.62
N ALA A 193 -5.83 5.53 -13.18
CA ALA A 193 -5.21 6.71 -13.78
C ALA A 193 -3.68 6.63 -13.70
N LEU A 194 -3.11 6.26 -12.55
CA LEU A 194 -1.66 6.13 -12.41
C LEU A 194 -1.11 4.89 -13.13
N GLU A 195 -1.85 3.78 -13.21
CA GLU A 195 -1.42 2.61 -14.00
C GLU A 195 -1.46 2.85 -15.52
N THR A 196 -2.30 3.77 -16.00
CA THR A 196 -2.46 4.06 -17.44
C THR A 196 -1.66 5.27 -17.92
N HIS A 197 -1.25 6.16 -17.01
CA HIS A 197 -0.51 7.38 -17.33
C HIS A 197 0.84 7.41 -16.59
N PRO A 198 1.91 6.80 -17.16
CA PRO A 198 3.23 6.74 -16.52
C PRO A 198 3.82 8.11 -16.16
N GLY A 199 3.46 9.16 -16.90
CA GLY A 199 3.87 10.53 -16.57
C GLY A 199 3.25 11.04 -15.26
N LEU A 200 1.99 10.69 -14.98
CA LEU A 200 1.33 11.01 -13.72
C LEU A 200 1.87 10.13 -12.59
N ASP A 201 2.10 8.85 -12.86
CA ASP A 201 2.69 7.89 -11.90
C ASP A 201 4.07 8.32 -11.38
N ALA A 202 4.89 8.85 -12.28
CA ALA A 202 6.19 9.40 -11.92
C ALA A 202 6.09 10.64 -11.03
N MET A 203 4.98 11.39 -11.09
CA MET A 203 4.78 12.64 -10.37
C MET A 203 4.06 12.47 -9.04
N PHE A 204 3.10 11.55 -8.94
CA PHE A 204 2.14 11.52 -7.85
C PHE A 204 2.06 10.16 -7.17
N ASP A 205 1.95 10.17 -5.85
CA ASP A 205 1.56 8.99 -5.07
C ASP A 205 0.41 9.33 -4.12
N PHE A 206 -0.37 8.31 -3.78
CA PHE A 206 -1.29 8.34 -2.66
C PHE A 206 -0.85 7.31 -1.61
N ARG A 207 -0.32 7.77 -0.49
CA ARG A 207 0.38 6.94 0.51
C ARG A 207 -0.34 6.91 1.85
N ILE A 208 -0.08 5.85 2.60
CA ILE A 208 -0.49 5.73 4.01
C ILE A 208 0.73 5.83 4.95
N ASP A 209 0.62 6.65 6.00
CA ASP A 209 1.50 6.64 7.19
C ASP A 209 0.68 6.07 8.34
N TYR A 210 0.95 4.82 8.73
CA TYR A 210 0.33 4.21 9.90
C TYR A 210 1.29 4.27 11.08
N ARG A 211 0.86 4.89 12.16
CA ARG A 211 1.58 4.89 13.43
C ARG A 211 0.62 4.57 14.54
N ARG A 212 0.75 3.36 15.08
CA ARG A 212 -0.09 2.85 16.18
C ARG A 212 -0.29 3.95 17.24
N SER A 213 -1.54 4.26 17.52
CA SER A 213 -1.89 5.18 18.60
C SER A 213 -1.45 4.58 19.94
N PRO A 214 -0.84 5.35 20.86
CA PRO A 214 -0.48 4.85 22.20
C PRO A 214 -1.66 4.26 22.98
N ARG A 215 -2.90 4.66 22.64
CA ARG A 215 -4.13 4.17 23.26
C ARG A 215 -4.75 2.96 22.56
N SER A 216 -4.22 2.56 21.40
CA SER A 216 -4.75 1.43 20.65
C SER A 216 -4.20 0.12 21.23
N PRO A 217 -5.06 -0.78 21.75
CA PRO A 217 -4.63 -1.98 22.46
C PRO A 217 -4.01 -3.03 21.54
N LYS A 218 -4.24 -2.93 20.22
CA LYS A 218 -3.82 -3.92 19.22
C LYS A 218 -3.22 -3.22 18.00
N PHE A 219 -2.37 -3.92 17.25
CA PHE A 219 -1.91 -3.44 15.95
C PHE A 219 -3.00 -3.74 14.91
N ASP A 220 -3.70 -2.70 14.48
CA ASP A 220 -4.79 -2.77 13.50
C ASP A 220 -4.60 -1.70 12.41
N PRO A 221 -3.77 -1.94 11.39
CA PRO A 221 -3.48 -0.98 10.34
C PRO A 221 -4.62 -0.80 9.34
N PHE A 222 -5.72 -1.56 9.43
CA PHE A 222 -6.85 -1.48 8.50
C PHE A 222 -8.11 -0.88 9.14
N GLY A 223 -8.30 -1.05 10.45
CA GLY A 223 -9.45 -0.52 11.20
C GLY A 223 -9.16 0.68 12.11
N ASP A 224 -7.91 0.95 12.50
CA ASP A 224 -7.57 2.08 13.38
C ASP A 224 -7.35 3.37 12.56
N TYR A 225 -8.45 3.98 12.11
CA TYR A 225 -8.44 5.23 11.33
C TYR A 225 -7.72 6.37 12.07
N SER A 226 -7.80 6.38 13.41
CA SER A 226 -7.13 7.34 14.29
C SER A 226 -5.60 7.22 14.31
N ALA A 227 -5.04 6.13 13.78
CA ALA A 227 -3.61 5.88 13.65
C ALA A 227 -3.12 6.00 12.20
N GLN A 228 -4.03 6.23 11.26
CA GLN A 228 -3.74 6.35 9.83
C GLN A 228 -3.66 7.82 9.41
N LYS A 229 -2.69 8.13 8.57
CA LYS A 229 -2.66 9.37 7.80
C LYS A 229 -2.56 9.02 6.33
N TYR A 230 -3.31 9.74 5.52
CA TYR A 230 -3.30 9.59 4.09
C TYR A 230 -2.62 10.81 3.47
N LEU A 231 -1.67 10.57 2.59
CA LEU A 231 -0.81 11.59 2.03
C LEU A 231 -0.88 11.55 0.50
N PHE A 232 -1.15 12.69 -0.09
CA PHE A 232 -0.89 12.92 -1.52
C PHE A 232 0.52 13.48 -1.66
N VAL A 233 1.37 12.76 -2.39
CA VAL A 233 2.80 13.06 -2.52
C VAL A 233 3.09 13.51 -3.96
N VAL A 234 3.89 14.56 -4.09
CA VAL A 234 4.42 15.05 -5.36
C VAL A 234 5.93 14.82 -5.38
N LYS A 235 6.39 13.97 -6.29
CA LYS A 235 7.79 13.56 -6.46
C LYS A 235 8.51 14.50 -7.42
N ALA A 236 9.61 15.11 -6.98
CA ALA A 236 10.40 15.98 -7.85
C ALA A 236 10.93 15.23 -9.09
N ASP A 237 11.38 13.98 -8.92
CA ASP A 237 11.82 13.10 -10.01
C ASP A 237 10.78 12.93 -11.13
N GLY A 238 9.49 13.15 -10.86
CA GLY A 238 8.43 13.11 -11.88
C GLY A 238 8.54 14.20 -12.95
N PHE A 239 9.21 15.32 -12.66
CA PHE A 239 9.32 16.47 -13.55
C PHE A 239 10.71 16.50 -14.21
N ALA A 240 10.76 16.57 -15.55
CA ALA A 240 12.01 16.51 -16.31
C ALA A 240 13.08 17.51 -15.81
N SER A 241 12.70 18.77 -15.59
CA SER A 241 13.61 19.82 -15.10
C SER A 241 14.16 19.57 -13.70
N LEU A 242 13.43 18.85 -12.85
CA LEU A 242 13.85 18.52 -11.50
C LEU A 242 14.62 17.19 -11.44
N ARG A 243 14.29 16.24 -12.31
CA ARG A 243 14.99 14.96 -12.49
C ARG A 243 16.45 15.14 -12.92
N GLU A 244 16.70 16.10 -13.81
CA GLU A 244 18.05 16.42 -14.29
C GLU A 244 18.91 17.13 -13.22
N ASN A 245 18.27 17.73 -12.21
CA ASN A 245 18.98 18.36 -11.10
C ASN A 245 19.55 17.29 -10.14
N SER A 246 20.87 17.34 -9.90
CA SER A 246 21.59 16.35 -9.09
C SER A 246 21.21 16.32 -7.61
N PHE A 247 20.51 17.34 -7.11
CA PHE A 247 20.09 17.47 -5.72
C PHE A 247 18.57 17.37 -5.57
N LEU A 248 17.81 18.11 -6.37
CA LEU A 248 16.35 18.25 -6.19
C LEU A 248 15.57 16.97 -6.52
N ARG A 249 16.07 16.10 -7.40
CA ARG A 249 15.40 14.85 -7.80
C ARG A 249 15.07 13.90 -6.64
N TYR A 250 15.80 14.01 -5.54
CA TYR A 250 15.61 13.16 -4.36
C TYR A 250 14.51 13.66 -3.43
N PHE A 251 13.94 14.83 -3.65
CA PHE A 251 12.93 15.39 -2.75
C PHE A 251 11.52 15.11 -3.25
N GLU A 252 10.61 15.04 -2.30
CA GLU A 252 9.18 14.96 -2.54
C GLU A 252 8.45 15.78 -1.47
N ILE A 253 7.31 16.36 -1.85
CA ILE A 253 6.46 17.12 -0.95
C ILE A 253 5.14 16.39 -0.76
N ALA A 254 4.57 16.45 0.44
CA ALA A 254 3.33 15.76 0.75
C ALA A 254 2.30 16.70 1.38
N ALA A 255 1.04 16.54 1.00
CA ALA A 255 -0.10 17.09 1.72
C ALA A 255 -0.92 15.91 2.25
N GLY A 256 -1.35 15.95 3.51
CA GLY A 256 -2.03 14.82 4.11
C GLY A 256 -3.14 15.18 5.07
N TYR A 257 -3.93 14.17 5.39
CA TYR A 257 -5.04 14.23 6.33
C TYR A 257 -4.97 13.03 7.27
N GLY A 258 -5.30 13.25 8.53
CA GLY A 258 -5.46 12.17 9.50
C GLY A 258 -6.31 12.61 10.68
N THR A 259 -6.85 11.64 11.40
CA THR A 259 -7.69 11.87 12.57
C THR A 259 -7.06 11.25 13.79
N GLY A 260 -7.51 11.66 14.97
CA GLY A 260 -7.06 11.13 16.24
C GLY A 260 -8.20 11.10 17.24
N GLY A 261 -8.25 10.05 18.06
CA GLY A 261 -9.22 9.91 19.15
C GLY A 261 -10.59 9.35 18.74
N TYR A 262 -10.90 9.21 17.45
CA TYR A 262 -12.21 8.75 16.97
C TYR A 262 -12.46 7.25 17.24
N ASP A 263 -11.45 6.40 17.12
CA ASP A 263 -11.55 4.95 17.35
C ASP A 263 -11.20 4.53 18.79
N THR A 264 -10.42 5.38 19.47
CA THR A 264 -9.78 5.04 20.75
C THR A 264 -10.41 5.75 21.96
N GLY A 265 -11.58 6.39 21.77
CA GLY A 265 -12.32 7.06 22.85
C GLY A 265 -11.59 8.29 23.43
N GLY A 266 -10.74 8.93 22.63
CA GLY A 266 -9.99 10.13 23.01
C GLY A 266 -10.67 11.41 22.52
N ASN A 267 -10.03 12.56 22.76
CA ASN A 267 -10.49 13.81 22.17
C ASN A 267 -10.38 13.72 20.64
N HIS A 268 -11.52 13.89 19.97
CA HIS A 268 -11.60 13.92 18.52
C HIS A 268 -10.77 15.09 17.99
N GLN A 269 -9.84 14.78 17.10
CA GLN A 269 -8.99 15.77 16.46
C GLN A 269 -8.77 15.40 15.00
N ARG A 270 -9.07 16.33 14.11
CA ARG A 270 -8.71 16.25 12.69
C ARG A 270 -7.47 17.10 12.45
N SER A 271 -6.60 16.63 11.56
CA SER A 271 -5.36 17.33 11.28
C SER A 271 -4.98 17.24 9.81
N THR A 272 -4.51 18.36 9.28
CA THR A 272 -3.83 18.41 7.99
C THR A 272 -2.32 18.42 8.19
N TYR A 273 -1.61 17.80 7.26
CA TYR A 273 -0.17 17.66 7.26
C TYR A 273 0.41 18.24 5.98
N ALA A 274 1.55 18.91 6.10
CA ALA A 274 2.41 19.26 4.98
C ALA A 274 3.82 18.72 5.27
N GLY A 275 4.44 18.01 4.34
CA GLY A 275 5.71 17.32 4.58
C GLY A 275 6.72 17.49 3.44
N LEU A 276 8.00 17.35 3.78
CA LEU A 276 9.12 17.24 2.83
C LEU A 276 9.90 15.97 3.15
N SER A 277 9.92 15.00 2.23
CA SER A 277 10.61 13.72 2.38
C SER A 277 11.61 13.45 1.26
N LEU A 278 12.29 12.30 1.36
CA LEU A 278 13.14 11.77 0.32
C LEU A 278 12.38 10.76 -0.53
N ASN A 279 12.52 10.85 -1.85
CA ASN A 279 12.10 9.85 -2.80
C ASN A 279 13.06 8.65 -2.72
N LEU A 280 12.65 7.64 -1.95
CA LEU A 280 13.44 6.44 -1.69
C LEU A 280 13.63 5.58 -2.94
N SER A 281 12.64 5.53 -3.84
CA SER A 281 12.73 4.82 -5.12
C SER A 281 13.85 5.41 -5.97
N ARG A 282 13.96 6.75 -6.03
CA ARG A 282 15.03 7.42 -6.77
C ARG A 282 16.40 7.22 -6.14
N LEU A 283 16.48 7.29 -4.81
CA LEU A 283 17.73 7.06 -4.08
C LEU A 283 18.25 5.63 -4.31
N LEU A 284 17.35 4.64 -4.23
CA LEU A 284 17.66 3.24 -4.51
C LEU A 284 18.11 3.03 -5.97
N ALA A 285 17.42 3.65 -6.93
CA ALA A 285 17.77 3.53 -8.34
C ALA A 285 19.18 4.05 -8.63
N ASP A 286 19.53 5.22 -8.13
CA ASP A 286 20.85 5.83 -8.36
C ASP A 286 21.99 5.08 -7.65
N ASP A 287 21.76 4.59 -6.42
CA ASP A 287 22.82 3.93 -5.62
C ASP A 287 23.03 2.46 -6.01
N ALA A 288 21.94 1.72 -6.29
CA ALA A 288 21.99 0.26 -6.47
C ALA A 288 21.71 -0.21 -7.90
N TYR A 289 21.10 0.63 -8.76
CA TYR A 289 20.65 0.24 -10.10
C TYR A 289 21.17 1.16 -11.22
N GLY A 290 22.23 1.93 -10.97
CA GLY A 290 22.86 2.77 -11.99
C GLY A 290 21.95 3.88 -12.53
N GLY A 291 20.96 4.30 -11.74
CA GLY A 291 19.96 5.32 -12.11
C GLY A 291 18.76 4.79 -12.88
N HIS A 292 18.67 3.48 -13.11
CA HIS A 292 17.53 2.87 -13.78
C HIS A 292 16.40 2.59 -12.78
N MET A 293 15.24 3.21 -12.98
CA MET A 293 14.00 2.89 -12.26
C MET A 293 13.43 1.56 -12.78
N HIS A 294 12.81 0.76 -11.91
CA HIS A 294 12.05 -0.43 -12.28
C HIS A 294 12.82 -1.52 -13.06
N ALA A 295 14.16 -1.54 -12.95
CA ALA A 295 15.05 -2.39 -13.74
C ALA A 295 14.87 -3.88 -13.47
N THR A 296 14.54 -4.26 -12.24
CA THR A 296 14.34 -5.67 -11.83
C THR A 296 12.99 -5.87 -11.17
N ALA A 297 12.50 -7.12 -11.11
CA ALA A 297 11.26 -7.45 -10.40
C ALA A 297 11.32 -7.07 -8.92
N PHE A 298 12.47 -7.28 -8.28
CA PHE A 298 12.70 -6.90 -6.89
C PHE A 298 12.63 -5.38 -6.69
N GLN A 299 13.29 -4.62 -7.57
CA GLN A 299 13.22 -3.15 -7.53
C GLN A 299 11.79 -2.67 -7.74
N ARG A 300 11.06 -3.20 -8.73
CA ARG A 300 9.64 -2.85 -8.97
C ARG A 300 8.77 -3.08 -7.74
N GLY A 301 8.95 -4.21 -7.04
CA GLY A 301 8.23 -4.48 -5.81
C GLY A 301 8.57 -3.49 -4.68
N THR A 302 9.84 -3.10 -4.59
CA THR A 302 10.32 -2.13 -3.59
C THR A 302 9.85 -0.72 -3.89
N ASP A 303 9.95 -0.27 -5.15
CA ASP A 303 9.42 1.00 -5.63
C ASP A 303 7.92 1.08 -5.34
N ARG A 304 7.17 0.00 -5.61
CA ARG A 304 5.73 -0.08 -5.33
C ARG A 304 5.42 0.02 -3.84
N LEU A 305 6.27 -0.53 -2.96
CA LEU A 305 6.12 -0.34 -1.52
C LEU A 305 6.32 1.13 -1.14
N PHE A 306 7.33 1.80 -1.70
CA PHE A 306 7.59 3.22 -1.47
C PHE A 306 6.49 4.13 -2.03
N ASP A 307 5.85 3.75 -3.13
CA ASP A 307 4.74 4.49 -3.73
C ASP A 307 3.41 4.33 -2.95
N LEU A 308 3.32 3.36 -2.03
CA LEU A 308 2.11 3.08 -1.24
C LEU A 308 2.25 3.44 0.24
N VAL A 309 3.45 3.27 0.81
CA VAL A 309 3.70 3.47 2.23
C VAL A 309 4.60 4.66 2.45
N GLN A 310 4.21 5.57 3.34
CA GLN A 310 5.03 6.69 3.72
C GLN A 310 6.12 6.26 4.69
N PHE A 311 7.37 6.52 4.32
CA PHE A 311 8.53 6.34 5.18
C PHE A 311 8.88 7.65 5.91
N PRO A 312 9.72 7.60 6.97
CA PRO A 312 10.02 8.77 7.78
C PRO A 312 10.41 10.01 6.97
N THR A 313 9.65 11.08 7.20
CA THR A 313 9.77 12.38 6.54
C THR A 313 10.94 13.16 7.12
N ILE A 314 11.62 14.00 6.33
CA ILE A 314 12.68 14.91 6.84
C ILE A 314 12.07 15.91 7.81
N GLY A 315 10.90 16.45 7.44
CA GLY A 315 10.12 17.35 8.28
C GLY A 315 8.64 17.32 7.91
N TYR A 316 7.79 17.58 8.90
CA TYR A 316 6.36 17.75 8.70
C TYR A 316 5.84 18.91 9.55
N ALA A 317 4.91 19.67 8.98
CA ALA A 317 4.06 20.61 9.69
C ALA A 317 2.68 19.98 9.86
N ARG A 318 2.12 20.09 11.07
CA ARG A 318 0.77 19.62 11.41
C ARG A 318 -0.07 20.82 11.82
N ARG A 319 -1.31 20.89 11.33
CA ARG A 319 -2.30 21.88 11.73
C ARG A 319 -3.58 21.19 12.18
N SER A 320 -4.06 21.54 13.39
CA SER A 320 -5.39 21.11 13.87
C SER A 320 -6.49 21.81 13.06
N LEU A 321 -7.54 21.08 12.73
CA LEU A 321 -8.76 21.63 12.11
C LEU A 321 -9.87 21.90 13.12
N ASP A 322 -9.69 21.43 14.36
CA ASP A 322 -10.57 21.59 15.51
C ASP A 322 -9.87 22.42 16.59
#